data_AF-X7EIF8-F1
#
_entry.id   AF-X7EIF8-F1
#
_cell.length_a   1.000
_cell.length_b   1.000
_cell.length_c   1.000
_cell.angle_alpha   90.00
_cell.angle_beta   90.00
_cell.angle_gamma   90.00
#
_symmetry.space_group_name_H-M   'P 1'
#
loop_
_entity.id
_entity.type
_entity.pdbx_description
1 polymer ?
#
loop_
_entity_poly.entity_id
_entity_poly.type
_entity_poly.pdbx_seq_one_letter_code
_entity_poly.pdbx_strand_id
1 'polypeptide(L)'
;MTEKKTGRPPKYTEAQVLEGIGIVEENGDTPTGEAVKKAMCVHLDVPPGINVQSLDKEVQRLLDERARQQSARLIVALPETSRNAVREISRTVESAVLLHLGREHDELRRINEQKVAQKDMDLANQRAQIRDLLMKLDQQAEEVAALEEAARAMQDQLHETQERNSALLTRITELEQRQDFREEMFAFMKDTLAQHAPHLPVNE
;
A
#
# COMPACT_ATOMS: atom_id res chain seq x y z
N MET A 1 -44.89 0.33 -20.66
CA MET A 1 -44.33 1.70 -20.69
C MET A 1 -43.92 1.98 -22.12
N THR A 2 -44.69 2.77 -22.86
CA THR A 2 -44.39 3.12 -24.26
C THR A 2 -43.46 4.34 -24.27
N GLU A 3 -42.23 4.17 -24.74
CA GLU A 3 -41.30 5.27 -24.95
C GLU A 3 -41.94 6.31 -25.89
N LYS A 4 -42.04 7.55 -25.41
CA LYS A 4 -42.52 8.67 -26.20
C LYS A 4 -41.48 8.98 -27.28
N LYS A 5 -41.70 8.50 -28.52
CA LYS A 5 -40.96 8.92 -29.72
C LYS A 5 -41.20 10.44 -29.90
N THR A 6 -40.25 11.29 -29.49
CA THR A 6 -40.29 12.76 -29.55
C THR A 6 -40.01 13.31 -30.96
N GLY A 7 -40.68 12.76 -31.98
CA GLY A 7 -40.52 13.16 -33.38
C GLY A 7 -41.86 13.31 -34.09
N ARG A 8 -41.87 13.97 -35.24
CA ARG A 8 -43.04 14.00 -36.13
C ARG A 8 -43.53 12.56 -36.37
N PRO A 9 -44.82 12.27 -36.21
CA PRO A 9 -45.33 10.92 -36.39
C PRO A 9 -44.92 10.37 -37.77
N PRO A 10 -44.46 9.11 -37.86
CA PRO A 10 -44.18 8.49 -39.14
C PRO A 10 -45.46 8.50 -40.00
N LYS A 11 -45.28 8.71 -41.31
CA LYS A 11 -46.40 8.73 -42.28
C LYS A 11 -46.92 7.34 -42.63
N TYR A 12 -46.54 6.34 -41.85
CA TYR A 12 -46.86 4.93 -42.03
C TYR A 12 -47.16 4.30 -40.67
N THR A 13 -47.98 3.27 -40.68
CA THR A 13 -48.32 2.46 -39.51
C THR A 13 -47.51 1.17 -39.48
N GLU A 14 -47.37 0.57 -38.30
CA GLU A 14 -46.71 -0.73 -38.13
C GLU A 14 -47.37 -1.83 -38.98
N ALA A 15 -48.70 -1.82 -39.10
CA ALA A 15 -49.44 -2.74 -39.95
C ALA A 15 -49.05 -2.60 -41.43
N GLN A 16 -48.89 -1.37 -41.94
CA GLN A 16 -48.42 -1.12 -43.31
C GLN A 16 -46.97 -1.55 -43.53
N VAL A 17 -46.11 -1.47 -42.50
CA VAL A 17 -44.73 -1.99 -42.59
C VAL A 17 -44.75 -3.52 -42.64
N LEU A 18 -45.56 -4.18 -41.81
CA LEU A 18 -45.72 -5.64 -41.84
C LEU A 18 -46.28 -6.15 -43.17
N GLU A 19 -47.28 -5.46 -43.70
CA GLU A 19 -47.86 -5.78 -45.01
C GLU A 19 -46.86 -5.52 -46.13
N GLY A 20 -46.09 -4.42 -46.06
CA GLY A 20 -44.99 -4.15 -46.99
C GLY A 20 -43.87 -5.20 -46.93
N ILE A 21 -43.51 -5.69 -45.75
CA ILE A 21 -42.59 -6.82 -45.56
C ILE A 21 -43.14 -8.06 -46.25
N GLY A 22 -44.42 -8.39 -46.04
CA GLY A 22 -45.08 -9.54 -46.67
C GLY A 22 -45.06 -9.47 -48.20
N ILE A 23 -45.35 -8.29 -48.78
CA ILE A 23 -45.31 -8.10 -50.24
C ILE A 23 -43.89 -8.31 -50.78
N VAL A 24 -42.86 -7.84 -50.08
CA VAL A 24 -41.46 -8.05 -50.52
C VAL A 24 -41.08 -9.53 -50.44
N GLU A 25 -41.45 -10.21 -49.35
CA GLU A 25 -41.21 -11.64 -49.17
C GLU A 25 -41.96 -12.51 -50.19
N GLU A 26 -43.21 -12.18 -50.54
CA GLU A 26 -44.01 -12.87 -51.56
C GLU A 26 -43.39 -12.77 -52.95
N ASN A 27 -42.71 -11.66 -53.23
CA ASN A 27 -41.95 -11.46 -54.46
C ASN A 27 -40.59 -12.18 -54.45
N GLY A 28 -40.22 -12.84 -53.36
CA GLY A 28 -38.96 -13.57 -53.20
C GLY A 28 -37.76 -12.69 -52.84
N ASP A 29 -37.99 -11.42 -52.52
CA ASP A 29 -36.94 -10.45 -52.18
C ASP A 29 -36.71 -10.39 -50.66
N THR A 30 -35.54 -9.86 -50.26
CA THR A 30 -35.25 -9.60 -48.84
C THR A 30 -35.91 -8.29 -48.41
N PRO A 31 -36.72 -8.29 -47.33
CA PRO A 31 -37.39 -7.09 -46.83
C PRO A 31 -36.40 -6.10 -46.18
N THR A 32 -35.77 -5.27 -47.00
CA THR A 32 -34.95 -4.12 -46.57
C THR A 32 -35.78 -2.84 -46.53
N GLY A 33 -35.32 -1.80 -45.82
CA GLY A 33 -36.04 -0.53 -45.75
C GLY A 33 -36.32 0.11 -47.12
N GLU A 34 -35.49 -0.10 -48.13
CA GLU A 34 -35.74 0.40 -49.50
C GLU A 34 -36.78 -0.44 -50.25
N ALA A 35 -36.67 -1.76 -50.18
CA ALA A 35 -37.61 -2.69 -50.81
C ALA A 35 -39.02 -2.54 -50.21
N VAL A 36 -39.09 -2.47 -48.88
CA VAL A 36 -40.34 -2.28 -48.14
C VAL A 36 -40.92 -0.90 -48.40
N LYS A 37 -40.08 0.16 -48.46
CA LYS A 37 -40.55 1.49 -48.86
C LYS A 37 -41.19 1.47 -50.25
N LYS A 38 -40.54 0.81 -51.23
CA LYS A 38 -41.06 0.70 -52.60
C LYS A 38 -42.39 -0.06 -52.62
N ALA A 39 -42.48 -1.19 -51.92
CA ALA A 39 -43.72 -1.97 -51.81
C ALA A 39 -44.85 -1.15 -51.17
N MET A 40 -44.58 -0.46 -50.07
CA MET A 40 -45.56 0.40 -49.38
C MET A 40 -46.03 1.58 -50.24
N CYS A 41 -45.14 2.18 -51.03
CA CYS A 41 -45.50 3.29 -51.92
C CYS A 41 -46.35 2.85 -53.11
N VAL A 42 -46.09 1.64 -53.64
CA VAL A 42 -46.77 1.12 -54.83
C VAL A 42 -48.10 0.45 -54.49
N HIS A 43 -48.18 -0.25 -53.34
CA HIS A 43 -49.31 -1.12 -53.03
C HIS A 43 -50.16 -0.65 -51.84
N LEU A 44 -49.64 0.23 -50.97
CA LEU A 44 -50.29 0.60 -49.70
C LEU A 44 -50.54 2.11 -49.55
N ASP A 45 -50.49 2.86 -50.66
CA ASP A 45 -50.72 4.31 -50.75
C ASP A 45 -49.90 5.16 -49.75
N VAL A 46 -48.70 4.70 -49.37
CA VAL A 46 -47.85 5.42 -48.44
C VAL A 46 -46.99 6.46 -49.17
N PRO A 47 -46.90 7.72 -48.69
CA PRO A 47 -46.17 8.76 -49.41
C PRO A 47 -44.68 8.44 -49.63
N PRO A 48 -44.09 8.77 -50.79
CA PRO A 48 -42.69 8.45 -51.12
C PRO A 48 -41.64 9.17 -50.27
N GLY A 49 -42.04 10.22 -49.54
CA GLY A 49 -41.19 11.01 -48.65
C GLY A 49 -40.82 10.35 -47.31
N ILE A 50 -40.92 9.02 -47.19
CA ILE A 50 -40.48 8.29 -46.00
C ILE A 50 -38.96 8.27 -45.89
N ASN A 51 -38.44 8.49 -44.68
CA ASN A 51 -37.03 8.27 -44.36
C ASN A 51 -36.73 6.76 -44.34
N VAL A 52 -35.91 6.31 -45.30
CA VAL A 52 -35.50 4.91 -45.47
C VAL A 52 -34.79 4.37 -44.23
N GLN A 53 -33.87 5.12 -43.61
CA GLN A 53 -33.13 4.66 -42.44
C GLN A 53 -34.03 4.43 -41.21
N SER A 54 -35.06 5.26 -41.05
CA SER A 54 -36.03 5.08 -39.97
C SER A 54 -36.94 3.89 -40.23
N LEU A 55 -37.33 3.68 -41.50
CA LEU A 55 -38.12 2.52 -41.91
C LEU A 55 -37.33 1.21 -41.80
N ASP A 56 -36.06 1.21 -42.19
CA ASP A 56 -35.17 0.05 -42.11
C ASP A 56 -34.99 -0.45 -40.68
N LYS A 57 -34.82 0.46 -39.71
CA LYS A 57 -34.80 0.11 -38.27
C LYS A 57 -36.12 -0.52 -37.81
N GLU A 58 -37.24 0.00 -38.29
CA GLU A 58 -38.57 -0.51 -37.93
C GLU A 58 -38.82 -1.89 -38.58
N VAL A 59 -38.39 -2.09 -39.82
CA VAL A 59 -38.40 -3.37 -40.53
C VAL A 59 -37.55 -4.39 -39.79
N GLN A 60 -36.31 -4.05 -39.43
CA GLN A 60 -35.42 -4.96 -38.70
C GLN A 60 -36.01 -5.34 -37.34
N ARG A 61 -36.56 -4.37 -36.58
CA ARG A 61 -37.24 -4.62 -35.31
C ARG A 61 -38.37 -5.65 -35.47
N LEU A 62 -39.18 -5.51 -36.52
CA LEU A 62 -40.32 -6.39 -36.78
C LEU A 62 -39.87 -7.80 -37.20
N LEU A 63 -38.82 -7.90 -38.02
CA LEU A 63 -38.24 -9.18 -38.40
C LEU A 63 -37.62 -9.91 -37.19
N ASP A 64 -36.88 -9.19 -36.33
CA ASP A 64 -36.31 -9.74 -35.10
C ASP A 64 -37.39 -10.21 -34.12
N GLU A 65 -38.50 -9.46 -34.01
CA GLU A 65 -39.64 -9.84 -33.19
C GLU A 65 -40.36 -11.07 -33.77
N ARG A 66 -40.56 -11.13 -35.10
CA ARG A 66 -41.12 -12.29 -35.79
C ARG A 66 -40.26 -13.54 -35.57
N ALA A 67 -38.94 -13.40 -35.70
CA ALA A 67 -37.98 -14.47 -35.47
C ALA A 67 -38.02 -14.95 -34.01
N ARG A 68 -38.04 -14.04 -33.04
CA ARG A 68 -38.19 -14.37 -31.61
C ARG A 68 -39.48 -15.13 -31.32
N GLN A 69 -40.60 -14.66 -31.86
CA GLN A 69 -41.89 -15.34 -31.71
C GLN A 69 -41.88 -16.73 -32.35
N GLN A 70 -41.26 -16.87 -33.52
CA GLN A 70 -41.11 -18.17 -34.17
C GLN A 70 -40.24 -19.12 -33.35
N SER A 71 -39.09 -18.66 -32.85
CA SER A 71 -38.24 -19.45 -31.94
C SER A 71 -39.00 -19.89 -30.69
N ALA A 72 -39.74 -18.97 -30.04
CA ALA A 72 -40.54 -19.29 -28.86
C ALA A 72 -41.62 -20.35 -29.17
N ARG A 73 -42.31 -20.22 -30.31
CA ARG A 73 -43.29 -21.21 -30.78
C ARG A 73 -42.65 -22.58 -31.00
N LEU A 74 -41.48 -22.62 -31.65
CA LEU A 74 -40.73 -23.86 -31.88
C LEU A 74 -40.30 -24.52 -30.56
N ILE A 75 -39.83 -23.73 -29.59
CA ILE A 75 -39.47 -24.24 -28.26
C ILE A 75 -40.70 -24.81 -27.55
N VAL A 76 -41.85 -24.13 -27.61
CA VAL A 76 -43.09 -24.62 -26.98
C VAL A 76 -43.62 -25.87 -27.68
N ALA A 77 -43.44 -25.97 -29.00
CA ALA A 77 -43.84 -27.12 -29.79
C ALA A 77 -42.99 -28.38 -29.53
N LEU A 78 -41.84 -28.25 -28.86
CA LEU A 78 -41.03 -29.41 -28.49
C LEU A 78 -41.82 -30.35 -27.56
N PRO A 79 -41.68 -31.67 -27.74
CA PRO A 79 -42.21 -32.66 -26.81
C PRO A 79 -41.79 -32.35 -25.37
N GLU A 80 -42.71 -32.60 -24.44
CA GLU A 80 -42.45 -32.37 -23.01
C GLU A 80 -41.24 -33.18 -22.51
N THR A 81 -41.05 -34.39 -23.04
CA THR A 81 -39.87 -35.23 -22.77
C THR A 81 -38.56 -34.53 -23.12
N SER A 82 -38.46 -33.91 -24.30
CA SER A 82 -37.27 -33.17 -24.71
C SER A 82 -37.03 -31.93 -23.84
N ARG A 83 -38.09 -31.18 -23.51
CA ARG A 83 -37.97 -30.00 -22.63
C ARG A 83 -37.55 -30.37 -21.21
N ASN A 84 -38.04 -31.50 -20.70
CA ASN A 84 -37.65 -32.01 -19.38
C ASN A 84 -36.20 -32.53 -19.38
N ALA A 85 -35.77 -33.22 -20.44
CA ALA A 85 -34.38 -33.64 -20.59
C ALA A 85 -33.40 -32.45 -20.56
N VAL A 86 -33.72 -31.35 -21.26
CA VAL A 86 -32.90 -30.13 -21.20
C VAL A 86 -32.83 -29.56 -19.79
N ARG A 87 -33.96 -29.52 -19.05
CA ARG A 87 -33.97 -29.05 -17.65
C ARG A 87 -33.10 -29.92 -16.74
N GLU A 88 -33.13 -31.24 -16.91
CA GLU A 88 -32.29 -32.16 -16.13
C GLU A 88 -30.82 -31.99 -16.44
N ILE A 89 -30.46 -31.85 -17.72
CA ILE A 89 -29.09 -31.53 -18.14
C ILE A 89 -28.64 -30.21 -17.53
N SER A 90 -29.45 -29.14 -17.64
CA SER A 90 -29.13 -27.84 -17.05
C SER A 90 -28.89 -27.92 -15.56
N ARG A 91 -29.76 -28.62 -14.80
CA ARG A 91 -29.57 -28.82 -13.35
C ARG A 91 -28.29 -29.60 -13.03
N THR A 92 -27.96 -30.59 -13.84
CA THR A 92 -26.76 -31.42 -13.64
C THR A 92 -25.50 -30.59 -13.88
N VAL A 93 -25.48 -29.81 -14.96
CA VAL A 93 -24.36 -28.90 -15.29
C VAL A 93 -24.22 -27.82 -14.23
N GLU A 94 -25.32 -27.18 -13.82
CA GLU A 94 -25.33 -26.18 -12.75
C GLU A 94 -24.76 -26.74 -11.44
N SER A 95 -25.22 -27.94 -11.04
CA SER A 95 -24.72 -28.60 -9.83
C SER A 95 -23.23 -28.93 -9.91
N ALA A 96 -22.75 -29.40 -11.08
CA ALA A 96 -21.34 -29.69 -11.29
C ALA A 96 -20.47 -28.42 -11.21
N VAL A 97 -20.93 -27.32 -11.81
CA VAL A 97 -20.24 -26.02 -11.75
C VAL A 97 -20.19 -25.49 -10.32
N LEU A 98 -21.32 -25.50 -9.61
CA LEU A 98 -21.39 -25.05 -8.22
C LEU A 98 -20.50 -25.89 -7.30
N LEU A 99 -20.47 -27.21 -7.49
CA LEU A 99 -19.62 -28.10 -6.72
C LEU A 99 -18.13 -27.83 -6.96
N HIS A 100 -17.73 -27.61 -8.22
CA HIS A 100 -16.35 -27.27 -8.55
C HIS A 100 -15.94 -25.95 -7.92
N LEU A 101 -16.76 -24.90 -8.09
CA LEU A 101 -16.49 -23.58 -7.50
C LEU A 101 -16.47 -23.63 -5.96
N GLY A 102 -17.34 -24.43 -5.34
CA GLY A 102 -17.34 -24.63 -3.90
C GLY A 102 -16.04 -25.27 -3.40
N ARG A 103 -15.51 -26.26 -4.12
CA ARG A 103 -14.23 -26.91 -3.77
C ARG A 103 -13.05 -25.94 -3.88
N GLU A 104 -12.96 -25.21 -4.98
CA GLU A 104 -11.90 -24.21 -5.19
C GLU A 104 -11.97 -23.11 -4.12
N HIS A 105 -13.17 -22.65 -3.78
CA HIS A 105 -13.36 -21.67 -2.71
C HIS A 105 -12.89 -22.24 -1.36
N ASP A 106 -13.28 -23.46 -1.00
CA ASP A 106 -12.90 -24.07 0.28
C ASP A 106 -11.38 -24.27 0.38
N GLU A 107 -10.73 -24.64 -0.73
CA GLU A 107 -9.27 -24.76 -0.80
C GLU A 107 -8.58 -23.40 -0.61
N LEU A 108 -9.00 -22.37 -1.36
CA LEU A 108 -8.48 -21.01 -1.21
C LEU A 108 -8.67 -20.47 0.20
N ARG A 109 -9.83 -20.74 0.81
CA ARG A 109 -10.13 -20.37 2.19
C ARG A 109 -9.13 -21.00 3.16
N ARG A 110 -8.87 -22.31 3.05
CA ARG A 110 -7.90 -23.01 3.91
C ARG A 110 -6.49 -22.47 3.74
N ILE A 111 -6.06 -22.23 2.50
CA ILE A 111 -4.74 -21.65 2.23
C ILE A 111 -4.62 -20.26 2.87
N ASN A 112 -5.67 -19.45 2.79
CA ASN A 112 -5.67 -18.11 3.36
C ASN A 112 -5.64 -18.17 4.89
N GLU A 113 -6.45 -19.03 5.52
CA GLU A 113 -6.43 -19.26 6.98
C GLU A 113 -5.04 -19.68 7.47
N GLN A 114 -4.36 -20.58 6.75
CA GLN A 114 -2.97 -20.97 7.06
C GLN A 114 -1.98 -19.80 6.93
N LYS A 115 -2.09 -19.00 5.86
CA LYS A 115 -1.24 -17.82 5.67
C LYS A 115 -1.43 -16.78 6.77
N VAL A 116 -2.68 -16.52 7.16
CA VAL A 116 -2.99 -15.59 8.26
C VAL A 116 -2.39 -16.11 9.57
N ALA A 117 -2.60 -17.38 9.90
CA ALA A 117 -2.03 -17.98 11.11
C ALA A 117 -0.49 -17.90 11.13
N GLN A 118 0.17 -18.16 10.01
CA GLN A 118 1.62 -18.02 9.89
C GLN A 118 2.08 -16.56 10.11
N LYS A 119 1.37 -15.60 9.51
CA LYS A 119 1.68 -14.17 9.69
C LYS A 119 1.47 -13.70 11.13
N ASP A 120 0.45 -14.19 11.81
CA ASP A 120 0.20 -13.87 13.21
C ASP A 120 1.32 -14.42 14.12
N MET A 121 1.80 -15.63 13.84
CA MET A 121 2.97 -16.20 14.54
C MET A 121 4.23 -15.38 14.30
N ASP A 122 4.52 -15.01 13.05
CA ASP A 122 5.67 -14.17 12.69
C ASP A 122 5.61 -12.81 13.39
N LEU A 123 4.43 -12.16 13.40
CA LEU A 123 4.22 -10.89 14.09
C LEU A 123 4.42 -11.02 15.60
N ALA A 124 3.94 -12.11 16.22
CA ALA A 124 4.15 -12.36 17.64
C ALA A 124 5.64 -12.51 17.97
N ASN A 125 6.38 -13.25 17.13
CA ASN A 125 7.82 -13.44 17.25
C ASN A 125 8.59 -12.13 17.11
N GLN A 126 8.27 -11.33 16.08
CA GLN A 126 8.89 -10.01 15.88
C GLN A 126 8.60 -9.07 17.06
N ARG A 127 7.37 -9.05 17.56
CA ARG A 127 7.02 -8.25 18.76
C ARG A 127 7.81 -8.69 19.99
N ALA A 128 8.05 -9.99 20.16
CA ALA A 128 8.87 -10.50 21.26
C ALA A 128 10.34 -10.06 21.11
N GLN A 129 10.91 -10.16 19.92
CA GLN A 129 12.28 -9.71 19.63
C GLN A 129 12.44 -8.20 19.86
N ILE A 130 11.47 -7.39 19.41
CA ILE A 130 11.49 -5.94 19.65
C ILE A 130 11.49 -5.64 21.14
N ARG A 131 10.65 -6.32 21.94
CA ARG A 131 10.65 -6.13 23.40
C ARG A 131 11.98 -6.49 24.04
N ASP A 132 12.58 -7.62 23.64
CA ASP A 132 13.90 -8.03 24.15
C ASP A 132 15.00 -7.01 23.79
N LEU A 133 14.99 -6.50 22.55
CA LEU A 133 15.93 -5.48 22.11
C LEU A 133 15.75 -4.15 22.85
N LEU A 134 14.50 -3.74 23.12
CA LEU A 134 14.23 -2.54 23.91
C LEU A 134 14.75 -2.68 25.35
N MET A 135 14.53 -3.83 25.99
CA MET A 135 15.08 -4.09 27.33
C MET A 135 16.61 -4.02 27.36
N LYS A 136 17.27 -4.57 26.34
CA LYS A 136 18.74 -4.48 26.22
C LYS A 136 19.21 -3.06 26.00
N LEU A 137 18.48 -2.27 25.21
CA LEU A 137 18.80 -0.87 24.96
C LEU A 137 18.68 -0.05 26.25
N ASP A 138 17.62 -0.26 27.02
CA ASP A 138 17.41 0.41 28.30
C ASP A 138 18.53 0.06 29.29
N GLN A 139 18.89 -1.23 29.39
CA GLN A 139 20.02 -1.67 30.22
C GLN A 139 21.34 -1.03 29.79
N GLN A 140 21.61 -0.98 28.48
CA GLN A 140 22.83 -0.32 27.96
C GLN A 140 22.84 1.18 28.24
N ALA A 141 21.69 1.84 28.18
CA ALA A 141 21.57 3.26 28.52
C ALA A 141 21.89 3.51 30.00
N GLU A 142 21.42 2.64 30.91
CA GLU A 142 21.76 2.69 32.33
C GLU A 142 23.26 2.47 32.57
N GLU A 143 23.86 1.47 31.90
CA GLU A 143 25.30 1.18 32.00
C GLU A 143 26.14 2.37 31.51
N VAL A 144 25.75 3.00 30.39
CA VAL A 144 26.44 4.20 29.87
C VAL A 144 26.32 5.36 30.85
N ALA A 145 25.13 5.62 31.41
CA ALA A 145 24.95 6.68 32.40
C ALA A 145 25.84 6.46 33.64
N ALA A 146 25.90 5.23 34.14
CA ALA A 146 26.76 4.88 35.27
C ALA A 146 28.26 5.09 34.96
N LEU A 147 28.70 4.72 33.75
CA LEU A 147 30.07 4.94 33.30
C LEU A 147 30.40 6.43 33.14
N GLU A 148 29.46 7.23 32.62
CA GLU A 148 29.63 8.68 32.51
C GLU A 148 29.76 9.35 33.89
N GLU A 149 28.95 8.94 34.86
CA GLU A 149 29.06 9.43 36.24
C GLU A 149 30.41 9.06 36.88
N ALA A 150 30.84 7.81 36.71
CA ALA A 150 32.13 7.35 37.22
C ALA A 150 33.29 8.11 36.55
N ALA A 151 33.22 8.36 35.25
CA ALA A 151 34.22 9.14 34.51
C ALA A 151 34.32 10.58 35.02
N ARG A 152 33.17 11.24 35.26
CA ARG A 152 33.14 12.59 35.85
C ARG A 152 33.76 12.61 37.25
N ALA A 153 33.40 11.65 38.11
CA ALA A 153 33.96 11.55 39.44
C ALA A 153 35.49 11.34 39.43
N MET A 154 36.00 10.49 38.52
CA MET A 154 37.45 10.32 38.35
C MET A 154 38.13 11.58 37.82
N GLN A 155 37.48 12.31 36.92
CA GLN A 155 38.01 13.57 36.39
C GLN A 155 38.11 14.64 37.47
N ASP A 156 37.10 14.74 38.35
CA ASP A 156 37.11 15.66 39.49
C ASP A 156 38.24 15.30 40.48
N GLN A 157 38.43 14.01 40.79
CA GLN A 157 39.55 13.55 41.62
C GLN A 157 40.91 13.84 40.99
N LEU A 158 41.04 13.65 39.67
CA LEU A 158 42.27 13.97 38.96
C LEU A 158 42.57 15.47 39.05
N HIS A 159 41.55 16.31 38.90
CA HIS A 159 41.73 17.76 39.02
C HIS A 159 42.16 18.17 40.44
N GLU A 160 41.48 17.66 41.47
CA GLU A 160 41.81 17.95 42.86
C GLU A 160 43.23 17.48 43.22
N THR A 161 43.64 16.29 42.76
CA THR A 161 45.00 15.79 42.98
C THR A 161 46.05 16.59 42.23
N GLN A 162 45.76 17.06 41.01
CA GLN A 162 46.64 17.96 40.26
C GLN A 162 46.82 19.30 40.98
N GLU A 163 45.75 19.89 41.52
CA GLU A 163 45.81 21.12 42.31
C GLU A 163 46.62 20.94 43.61
N ARG A 164 46.42 19.82 44.32
CA ARG A 164 47.22 19.50 45.50
C ARG A 164 48.69 19.33 45.15
N ASN A 165 48.99 18.62 44.07
CA ASN A 165 50.36 18.41 43.61
C ASN A 165 51.03 19.73 43.21
N SER A 166 50.31 20.62 42.50
CA SER A 166 50.85 21.93 42.14
C SER A 166 51.14 22.79 43.37
N ALA A 167 50.23 22.82 44.35
CA ALA A 167 50.43 23.52 45.61
C ALA A 167 51.61 22.97 46.42
N LEU A 168 51.77 21.64 46.47
CA LEU A 168 52.91 21.00 47.12
C LEU A 168 54.23 21.30 46.40
N LEU A 169 54.24 21.28 45.06
CA LEU A 169 55.42 21.67 44.27
C LEU A 169 55.81 23.12 44.56
N THR A 170 54.85 24.06 44.59
CA THR A 170 55.12 25.45 44.98
C THR A 170 55.70 25.53 46.40
N ARG A 171 55.13 24.81 47.36
CA ARG A 171 55.63 24.74 48.75
C ARG A 171 57.07 24.21 48.82
N ILE A 172 57.40 23.17 48.06
CA ILE A 172 58.75 22.62 47.98
C ILE A 172 59.71 23.69 47.45
N THR A 173 59.37 24.35 46.35
CA THR A 173 60.23 25.41 45.78
C THR A 173 60.45 26.59 46.75
N GLU A 174 59.42 26.98 47.52
CA GLU A 174 59.57 28.01 48.57
C GLU A 174 60.48 27.57 49.71
N LEU A 175 60.41 26.30 50.11
CA LEU A 175 61.25 25.74 51.17
C LEU A 175 62.70 25.60 50.71
N GLU A 176 62.93 25.17 49.47
CA GLU A 176 64.26 25.11 48.84
C GLU A 176 64.88 26.51 48.80
N GLN A 177 64.16 27.53 48.29
CA GLN A 177 64.65 28.92 48.30
C GLN A 177 65.00 29.43 49.71
N ARG A 178 64.19 29.09 50.72
CA ARG A 178 64.48 29.44 52.13
C ARG A 178 65.66 28.68 52.71
N GLN A 179 65.93 27.47 52.22
CA GLN A 179 67.10 26.71 52.62
C GLN A 179 68.34 27.30 51.98
N ASP A 180 68.32 27.54 50.67
CA ASP A 180 69.41 28.16 49.92
C ASP A 180 69.79 29.52 50.52
N PHE A 181 68.80 30.38 50.81
CA PHE A 181 69.04 31.66 51.48
C PHE A 181 69.70 31.49 52.86
N ARG A 182 69.31 30.47 53.63
CA ARG A 182 69.93 30.18 54.93
C ARG A 182 71.37 29.70 54.75
N GLU A 183 71.63 28.85 53.77
CA GLU A 183 72.98 28.36 53.44
C GLU A 183 73.88 29.51 52.98
N GLU A 184 73.38 30.40 52.11
CA GLU A 184 74.06 31.64 51.70
C GLU A 184 74.34 32.56 52.90
N MET A 185 73.36 32.76 53.78
CA MET A 185 73.54 33.55 55.00
C MET A 185 74.61 32.95 55.92
N PHE A 186 74.61 31.64 56.12
CA PHE A 186 75.63 30.96 56.92
C PHE A 186 77.02 31.09 56.29
N ALA A 187 77.12 30.97 54.96
CA ALA A 187 78.36 31.20 54.24
C ALA A 187 78.84 32.65 54.40
N PHE A 188 77.96 33.63 54.21
CA PHE A 188 78.26 35.04 54.43
C PHE A 188 78.74 35.33 55.86
N MET A 189 78.06 34.77 56.88
CA MET A 189 78.45 34.92 58.29
C MET A 189 79.82 34.29 58.57
N LYS A 190 80.12 33.12 57.98
CA LYS A 190 81.45 32.50 58.08
C LYS A 190 82.51 33.39 57.45
N ASP A 191 82.25 33.95 56.28
CA ASP A 191 83.18 34.85 55.58
C ASP A 191 83.38 36.17 56.33
N THR A 192 82.32 36.77 56.90
CA THR A 192 82.45 37.99 57.71
C THR A 192 83.20 37.75 59.01
N LEU A 193 83.00 36.60 59.67
CA LEU A 193 83.78 36.19 60.85
C LEU A 193 85.24 35.94 60.49
N ALA A 194 85.53 35.36 59.33
CA ALA A 194 86.89 35.19 58.83
C ALA A 194 87.56 36.55 58.53
N GLN A 195 86.81 37.56 58.05
CA GLN A 195 87.30 38.92 57.79
C GLN A 195 87.42 39.79 59.06
N HIS A 196 86.59 39.55 60.08
CA HIS A 196 86.63 40.25 61.38
C HIS A 196 87.49 39.54 62.44
N ALA A 197 88.30 38.57 62.02
CA ALA A 197 89.38 38.00 62.81
C ALA A 197 90.77 38.58 62.45
N PRO A 198 91.03 39.91 62.46
CA PRO A 198 92.38 40.40 62.64
C PRO A 198 92.67 40.48 64.15
N HIS A 199 93.70 39.76 64.58
CA HIS A 199 94.34 39.76 65.90
C HIS A 199 93.71 38.88 66.99
N LEU A 200 94.09 37.60 66.97
CA LEU A 200 94.56 36.94 68.20
C LEU A 200 96.01 36.51 67.98
N PRO A 201 96.94 36.85 68.90
CA PRO A 201 98.36 36.65 68.71
C PRO A 201 98.75 35.18 68.85
N VAL A 202 99.78 34.85 68.07
CA VAL A 202 100.63 33.65 68.16
C VAL A 202 101.08 33.40 69.59
N ASN A 203 101.04 32.14 70.04
CA ASN A 203 101.97 31.62 71.04
C ASN A 203 102.26 30.14 70.74
N GLU A 204 103.53 29.92 70.38
CA GLU A 204 104.37 28.70 70.43
C GLU A 204 103.86 27.37 69.84
#